data_AF-A0A941V242-F1
#
_entry.id   AF-A0A941V242-F1
#
_cell.length_a   1.000
_cell.length_b   1.000
_cell.length_c   1.000
_cell.angle_alpha   90.00
_cell.angle_beta   90.00
_cell.angle_gamma   90.00
#
_symmetry.space_group_name_H-M   'P 1'
#
loop_
_entity.id
_entity.type
_entity.pdbx_description
1 polymer ?
#
loop_
_entity_poly.entity_id
_entity_poly.type
_entity_poly.pdbx_seq_one_letter_code
_entity_poly.pdbx_strand_id
1 'polypeptide(L)' 'GKVVLEVLARVNQELGTTTAVITHNAAIAAMADRVIHISSGEITEIHCNATKLSPAELSW' A
#
# COMPACT_ATOMS: atom_id res chain seq x y z
N GLY A 1 -4.94 8.15 10.57
CA GLY A 1 -4.32 7.17 9.65
C GLY A 1 -5.25 6.83 8.51
N LYS A 2 -6.27 6.00 8.75
CA LYS A 2 -7.20 5.47 7.73
C LYS A 2 -7.70 6.51 6.72
N VAL A 3 -8.17 7.66 7.20
CA VAL A 3 -8.68 8.76 6.35
C VAL A 3 -7.67 9.20 5.26
N VAL A 4 -6.37 9.26 5.57
CA VAL A 4 -5.35 9.63 4.57
C VAL A 4 -5.21 8.54 3.51
N LEU A 5 -5.23 7.27 3.91
CA LEU A 5 -5.17 6.13 3.00
C LEU A 5 -6.42 6.04 2.12
N GLU A 6 -7.60 6.39 2.65
CA GLU A 6 -8.84 6.50 1.89
C GLU A 6 -8.75 7.57 0.81
N VAL A 7 -8.23 8.76 1.14
CA VAL A 7 -8.03 9.82 0.15
C VAL A 7 -7.02 9.41 -0.91
N LEU A 8 -5.89 8.81 -0.53
CA LEU A 8 -4.89 8.34 -1.48
C LEU A 8 -5.46 7.28 -2.44
N ALA A 9 -6.20 6.31 -1.90
CA ALA A 9 -6.85 5.28 -2.71
C ALA A 9 -7.88 5.88 -3.67
N ARG A 10 -8.70 6.84 -3.21
CA ARG A 10 -9.71 7.50 -4.04
C ARG A 10 -9.07 8.31 -5.15
N VAL A 11 -8.09 9.15 -4.84
CA VAL A 11 -7.39 9.98 -5.82
C VAL A 11 -6.65 9.11 -6.85
N ASN A 12 -6.06 7.99 -6.42
CA ASN A 12 -5.43 7.04 -7.33
C ASN A 12 -6.45 6.48 -8.35
N GLN A 13 -7.63 6.06 -7.89
CA GLN A 13 -8.70 5.53 -8.74
C GLN A 13 -9.31 6.60 -9.67
N GLU A 14 -9.52 7.82 -9.17
CA GLU A 14 -10.07 8.93 -9.94
C GLU A 14 -9.12 9.41 -11.05
N LEU A 15 -7.82 9.44 -10.77
CA LEU A 15 -6.82 9.99 -11.69
C LEU A 15 -6.09 8.93 -12.52
N GLY A 16 -6.19 7.65 -12.18
CA GLY A 16 -5.47 6.56 -12.85
C GLY A 16 -3.94 6.68 -12.75
N THR A 17 -3.44 7.37 -11.73
CA THR A 17 -2.00 7.61 -11.55
C THR A 17 -1.32 6.41 -10.87
N THR A 18 0.01 6.39 -10.87
CA THR A 18 0.76 5.47 -10.01
C THR A 18 0.97 6.11 -8.64
N THR A 19 0.59 5.43 -7.57
CA THR A 19 0.79 5.89 -6.18
C THR A 19 1.76 4.96 -5.45
N ALA A 20 2.81 5.53 -4.86
CA ALA A 20 3.77 4.80 -4.02
C ALA A 20 3.63 5.28 -2.56
N VAL A 21 3.49 4.32 -1.63
CA VAL A 21 3.39 4.59 -0.20
C VAL A 21 4.59 3.96 0.49
N ILE A 22 5.40 4.78 1.17
CA ILE A 22 6.53 4.32 1.97
C ILE A 22 6.08 4.25 3.43
N THR A 23 6.14 3.06 4.02
CA THR A 23 5.65 2.82 5.37
C THR A 23 6.42 1.68 6.03
N HIS A 24 6.57 1.75 7.36
CA HIS A 24 7.05 0.65 8.19
C HIS A 24 5.88 -0.16 8.80
N ASN A 25 4.63 0.28 8.62
CA ASN A 25 3.46 -0.47 9.07
C ASN A 25 3.05 -1.48 7.99
N ALA A 26 3.34 -2.75 8.25
CA ALA A 26 3.05 -3.86 7.34
C ALA A 26 1.55 -4.04 7.04
N ALA A 27 0.64 -3.62 7.93
CA ALA A 27 -0.79 -3.71 7.67
C ALA A 27 -1.20 -2.89 6.45
N ILE A 28 -0.54 -1.74 6.21
CA ILE A 28 -0.82 -0.89 5.04
C ILE A 28 -0.42 -1.59 3.75
N ALA A 29 0.58 -2.48 3.75
CA ALA A 29 1.01 -3.19 2.55
C ALA A 29 -0.12 -4.01 1.91
N ALA A 30 -1.09 -4.48 2.70
CA ALA A 30 -2.24 -5.23 2.22
C ALA A 30 -3.16 -4.41 1.28
N MET A 31 -3.08 -3.07 1.28
CA MET A 31 -3.88 -2.22 0.37
C MET A 31 -3.22 -2.00 -1.00
N ALA A 32 -1.93 -2.33 -1.14
CA ALA A 32 -1.17 -2.07 -2.35
C ALA A 32 -1.36 -3.20 -3.38
N ASP A 33 -1.19 -2.88 -4.66
CA ASP A 33 -1.14 -3.90 -5.72
C ASP A 33 0.17 -4.69 -5.68
N ARG A 34 1.28 -4.00 -5.37
CA ARG A 34 2.62 -4.57 -5.24
C ARG A 34 3.29 -4.04 -3.97
N VAL A 35 3.97 -4.94 -3.26
CA VAL A 35 4.73 -4.65 -2.06
C VAL A 35 6.20 -4.93 -2.34
N ILE A 36 7.06 -3.99 -1.93
CA ILE A 36 8.51 -4.09 -2.04
C ILE A 36 9.08 -3.94 -0.64
N HIS A 37 9.74 -4.98 -0.13
CA HIS A 37 10.45 -4.91 1.15
C HIS A 37 11.88 -4.47 0.91
N ILE A 38 12.30 -3.45 1.66
CA ILE A 38 13.66 -2.90 1.61
C ILE A 38 14.28 -3.05 2.99
N SER A 39 15.49 -3.61 3.04
CA SER A 39 16.29 -3.72 4.26
C SER A 39 17.75 -3.44 3.92
N SER A 40 18.44 -2.68 4.76
CA SER A 40 19.87 -2.33 4.58
C SER A 40 20.22 -1.76 3.19
N GLY A 41 19.28 -1.04 2.55
CA GLY A 41 19.47 -0.46 1.21
C GLY A 41 19.24 -1.42 0.04
N GLU A 42 18.87 -2.67 0.33
CA GLU A 42 18.60 -3.70 -0.68
C GLU A 42 17.12 -4.10 -0.71
N ILE A 43 16.64 -4.50 -1.88
CA ILE A 43 15.31 -5.11 -2.01
C ILE A 43 15.41 -6.57 -1.57
N THR A 44 14.75 -6.91 -0.48
CA THR A 44 14.75 -8.28 0.08
C THR A 44 13.61 -9.13 -0.44
N GLU A 45 12.49 -8.50 -0.85
CA GLU A 45 11.31 -9.21 -1.32
C GLU A 45 10.46 -8.30 -2.23
N ILE A 46 9.81 -8.90 -3.22
CA ILE A 46 8.74 -8.28 -4.00
C ILE A 46 7.61 -9.29 -4.12
N HIS A 47 6.39 -8.89 -3.74
CA HIS A 47 5.19 -9.68 -4.00
C HIS A 47 4.04 -8.80 -4.50
N CYS A 48 3.09 -9.43 -5.18
CA CYS A 48 1.83 -8.80 -5.58
C CYS A 48 0.71 -9.36 -4.72
N ASN A 49 -0.17 -8.50 -4.23
CA ASN A 49 -1.35 -8.96 -3.50
C ASN A 49 -2.34 -9.55 -4.49
N ALA A 50 -2.68 -10.83 -4.32
CA ALA A 50 -3.73 -11.48 -5.11
C ALA A 50 -5.10 -10.83 -4.88
N THR A 51 -5.32 -10.31 -3.66
CA THR A 51 -6.48 -9.51 -3.30
C THR A 51 -6.01 -8.40 -2.37
N LYS A 52 -6.16 -7.15 -2.80
CA LYS A 52 -5.83 -5.98 -1.97
C LYS A 52 -7.01 -5.61 -1.09
N LEU A 53 -6.71 -5.18 0.13
CA LEU A 53 -7.71 -4.69 1.08
C LEU A 53 -8.00 -3.21 0.84
N SER A 54 -9.25 -2.81 1.07
CA SER A 54 -9.59 -1.39 1.19
C SER A 54 -8.99 -0.80 2.48
N PRO A 55 -8.74 0.52 2.52
CA PRO A 55 -8.29 1.19 3.74
C PRO A 55 -9.17 0.94 4.98
N ALA A 56 -10.47 0.68 4.79
CA ALA A 56 -11.42 0.38 5.86
C ALA A 56 -11.16 -0.99 6.51
N GLU A 57 -10.81 -1.99 5.69
CA GLU A 57 -10.56 -3.38 6.09
C GLU A 57 -9.22 -3.57 6.80
N LEU A 58 -8.29 -2.61 6.68
CA LEU A 58 -7.00 -2.68 7.35
C LEU A 58 -7.16 -2.71 8.88
N SER A 59 -6.48 -3.63 9.55
CA SER A 59 -6.40 -3.70 11.02
C SER A 59 -4.96 -3.50 11.48
N TRP A 60 -4.74 -2.58 12.41
CA TRP A 60 -3.46 -2.35 13.10
C TRP A 60 -3.69 -1.79 14.49
#